data_AF-A0A8S3QSR0-F1
#
_entry.id   AF-A0A8S3QSR0-F1
#
_cell.length_a   1.000
_cell.length_b   1.000
_cell.length_c   1.000
_cell.angle_alpha   90.00
_cell.angle_beta   90.00
_cell.angle_gamma   90.00
#
_symmetry.space_group_name_H-M   'P 1'
#
loop_
_entity.id
_entity.type
_entity.pdbx_description
1 polymer ?
#
loop_
_entity_poly.entity_id
_entity_poly.type
_entity_poly.pdbx_seq_one_letter_code
_entity_poly.pdbx_strand_id
1 'polypeptide(L)'
;MAAGFHGNNGLDPSTCIHIMKTYVLPTLLYGLEILIPTKLNMDKLEMFFKKMLKQILSLPQNAPDVVPYIISGMIPIEGQIHIKILSYFYSICLLSEESTEKQIARRQLAVKDQDSHSWFIEVKKIIWKYALPEIYLLLDTPYTKIQWKNLMYSYINKYWKEYYTDISKLYRNISYLNVDEYHPGKQHPLIYIKTSSSRDINRLPVKLKLVSGTYILQENRSRFNQNNVEATCLLCGQETEDLPHFLLKCTLLETTRKASLEDLQKEYHNLTDREMEYLTETDKIKIILDCSYLLTEKVGHSNKKINIKMLSALEFQCRRYVFNIHRARYRMLSDIKKKKKIGTSQVCITH
;
A
#
# COMPACT_ATOMS: atom_id res chain seq x y z
N MET A 1 -1.13 -19.79 13.60
CA MET A 1 -1.93 -18.66 14.11
C MET A 1 -1.10 -17.40 13.95
N ALA A 2 -1.56 -16.40 13.19
CA ALA A 2 -0.80 -15.16 13.01
C ALA A 2 -0.89 -14.31 14.28
N ALA A 3 0.20 -13.64 14.65
CA ALA A 3 0.44 -12.97 15.92
C ALA A 3 -0.41 -11.70 16.16
N GLY A 4 -1.74 -11.78 16.10
CA GLY A 4 -2.63 -10.70 16.54
C GLY A 4 -2.68 -9.45 15.64
N PHE A 5 -1.80 -9.30 14.65
CA PHE A 5 -1.77 -8.17 13.71
C PHE A 5 -2.69 -8.37 12.49
N HIS A 6 -3.95 -8.69 12.74
CA HIS A 6 -4.96 -8.68 11.70
C HIS A 6 -5.87 -7.47 11.87
N GLY A 7 -6.24 -6.82 10.77
CA GLY A 7 -7.25 -5.74 10.81
C GLY A 7 -8.60 -6.19 11.39
N ASN A 8 -8.85 -7.50 11.46
CA ASN A 8 -10.05 -8.08 12.08
C ASN A 8 -10.02 -8.06 13.62
N ASN A 9 -8.86 -7.80 14.24
CA ASN A 9 -8.71 -7.78 15.71
C ASN A 9 -9.06 -6.43 16.33
N GLY A 10 -9.69 -5.53 15.55
CA GLY A 10 -10.18 -4.24 16.02
C GLY A 10 -9.14 -3.12 16.06
N LEU A 11 -7.88 -3.38 15.69
CA LEU A 11 -6.88 -2.33 15.49
C LEU A 11 -6.90 -1.84 14.05
N ASP A 12 -6.90 -0.52 13.87
CA ASP A 12 -6.79 0.06 12.55
C ASP A 12 -5.37 -0.17 11.97
N PRO A 13 -5.22 -0.23 10.63
CA PRO A 13 -3.92 -0.49 10.02
C PRO A 13 -2.86 0.56 10.34
N SER A 14 -3.25 1.82 10.58
CA SER A 14 -2.30 2.89 10.89
C SER A 14 -1.62 2.63 12.23
N THR A 15 -2.41 2.24 13.24
CA THR A 15 -1.91 1.79 14.55
C THR A 15 -1.05 0.53 14.43
N CYS A 16 -1.48 -0.48 13.66
CA CYS A 16 -0.69 -1.70 13.45
C CYS A 16 0.67 -1.40 12.81
N ILE A 17 0.73 -0.53 11.79
CA ILE A 17 1.99 -0.08 11.18
C ILE A 17 2.86 0.64 12.19
N HIS A 18 2.27 1.48 13.06
CA HIS A 18 3.02 2.14 14.13
C HIS A 18 3.64 1.12 15.09
N ILE A 19 2.88 0.12 15.57
CA ILE A 19 3.40 -0.95 16.43
C ILE A 19 4.51 -1.72 15.72
N MET A 20 4.34 -2.03 14.43
CA MET A 20 5.37 -2.71 13.64
C MET A 20 6.66 -1.88 13.55
N LYS A 21 6.56 -0.56 13.32
CA LYS A 21 7.71 0.35 13.31
C LYS A 21 8.40 0.45 14.68
N THR A 22 7.63 0.48 15.76
CA THR A 22 8.14 0.75 17.10
C THR A 22 8.74 -0.48 17.78
N TYR A 23 8.15 -1.67 17.57
CA TYR A 23 8.53 -2.88 18.34
C TYR A 23 9.06 -4.01 17.47
N VAL A 24 8.44 -4.25 16.32
CA VAL A 24 8.79 -5.40 15.47
C VAL A 24 10.06 -5.13 14.67
N LEU A 25 10.12 -4.00 13.95
CA LEU A 25 11.25 -3.66 13.10
C LEU A 25 12.58 -3.53 13.87
N PRO A 26 12.65 -2.85 15.04
CA PRO A 26 13.90 -2.77 15.78
C PRO A 26 14.43 -4.15 16.18
N THR A 27 13.54 -5.05 16.59
CA THR A 27 13.89 -6.44 16.96
C THR A 27 14.33 -7.24 15.75
N LEU A 28 13.58 -7.16 14.65
CA LEU A 28 13.86 -7.89 13.41
C LEU A 28 15.20 -7.48 12.78
N LEU A 29 15.57 -6.20 12.93
CA LEU A 29 16.74 -5.61 12.30
C LEU A 29 17.94 -5.47 13.24
N TYR A 30 17.86 -6.01 14.44
CA TYR A 30 18.94 -5.91 15.42
C TYR A 30 20.20 -6.62 14.91
N GLY A 31 21.33 -5.91 14.89
CA GLY A 31 22.62 -6.46 14.45
C GLY A 31 22.79 -6.56 12.93
N LEU A 32 21.77 -6.29 12.13
CA LEU A 32 21.88 -6.30 10.67
C LEU A 32 22.65 -5.09 10.12
N GLU A 33 22.91 -4.08 10.93
CA GLU A 33 23.80 -2.96 10.59
C GLU A 33 25.27 -3.35 10.40
N ILE A 34 25.73 -4.43 11.04
CA ILE A 34 27.13 -4.88 11.02
C ILE A 34 27.33 -6.17 10.22
N LEU A 35 26.24 -6.87 9.89
CA LEU A 35 26.27 -8.11 9.13
C LEU A 35 25.99 -7.83 7.64
N ILE A 36 26.61 -8.62 6.77
CA ILE A 36 26.29 -8.64 5.33
C ILE A 36 25.35 -9.83 5.11
N PRO A 37 24.03 -9.63 5.09
CA PRO A 37 23.10 -10.74 4.89
C PRO A 37 23.26 -11.30 3.47
N THR A 38 23.25 -12.62 3.36
CA THR A 38 23.21 -13.29 2.05
C THR A 38 21.90 -12.94 1.32
N LYS A 39 21.92 -12.98 -0.01
CA LYS A 39 20.72 -12.75 -0.84
C LYS A 39 19.53 -13.62 -0.41
N LEU A 40 19.77 -14.90 -0.13
CA LEU A 40 18.74 -15.82 0.35
C LEU A 40 18.11 -15.38 1.69
N ASN A 41 18.93 -14.88 2.62
CA ASN A 41 18.42 -14.39 3.91
C ASN A 41 17.66 -13.08 3.74
N MET A 42 18.12 -12.20 2.85
CA MET A 42 17.41 -10.97 2.46
C MET A 42 16.04 -11.28 1.87
N ASP A 43 15.96 -12.23 0.93
CA ASP A 43 14.70 -12.61 0.29
C ASP A 43 13.70 -13.19 1.31
N LYS A 44 14.18 -13.98 2.28
CA LYS A 44 13.35 -14.50 3.38
C LYS A 44 12.80 -13.40 4.28
N LEU A 45 13.65 -12.44 4.68
CA LEU A 45 13.25 -11.30 5.50
C LEU A 45 12.24 -10.41 4.76
N GLU A 46 12.48 -10.16 3.48
CA GLU A 46 11.61 -9.36 2.62
C GLU A 46 10.25 -10.04 2.43
N MET A 47 10.23 -11.36 2.19
CA MET A 47 8.99 -12.13 2.10
C MET A 47 8.20 -12.09 3.42
N PHE A 48 8.87 -12.25 4.56
CA PHE A 48 8.24 -12.14 5.88
C PHE A 48 7.63 -10.75 6.09
N PHE A 49 8.40 -9.69 5.80
CA PHE A 49 7.97 -8.31 5.96
C PHE A 49 6.77 -7.96 5.07
N LYS A 50 6.82 -8.33 3.78
CA LYS A 50 5.68 -8.18 2.85
C LYS A 50 4.45 -8.92 3.33
N LYS A 51 4.61 -10.15 3.82
CA LYS A 51 3.51 -10.96 4.35
C LYS A 51 2.85 -10.26 5.55
N MET A 52 3.64 -9.69 6.47
CA MET A 52 3.10 -8.92 7.59
C MET A 52 2.35 -7.68 7.12
N LEU A 53 2.90 -6.90 6.18
CA LEU A 53 2.22 -5.73 5.63
C LEU A 53 0.89 -6.09 4.96
N LYS A 54 0.86 -7.15 4.15
CA LYS A 54 -0.38 -7.66 3.55
C LYS A 54 -1.38 -8.07 4.62
N GLN A 55 -0.95 -8.71 5.71
CA GLN A 55 -1.82 -9.09 6.83
C GLN A 55 -2.39 -7.88 7.59
N ILE A 56 -1.56 -6.88 7.89
CA ILE A 56 -1.98 -5.62 8.53
C ILE A 56 -3.04 -4.91 7.69
N LEU A 57 -2.86 -4.91 6.37
CA LEU A 57 -3.77 -4.29 5.40
C LEU A 57 -4.95 -5.20 4.99
N SER A 58 -5.07 -6.40 5.57
CA SER A 58 -6.09 -7.40 5.21
C SER A 58 -6.14 -7.73 3.70
N LEU A 59 -4.98 -7.63 3.03
CA LEU A 59 -4.79 -7.98 1.63
C LEU A 59 -4.45 -9.48 1.49
N PRO A 60 -4.90 -10.13 0.41
CA PRO A 60 -4.52 -11.51 0.14
C PRO A 60 -3.05 -11.60 -0.27
N GLN A 61 -2.46 -12.80 -0.15
CA GLN A 61 -1.02 -13.00 -0.44
C GLN A 61 -0.67 -12.77 -1.91
N ASN A 62 -1.63 -12.94 -2.82
CA ASN A 62 -1.47 -12.67 -4.26
C ASN A 62 -1.66 -11.19 -4.65
N ALA A 63 -1.93 -10.28 -3.69
CA ALA A 63 -1.94 -8.85 -3.98
C ALA A 63 -0.56 -8.40 -4.52
N PRO A 64 -0.49 -7.50 -5.52
CA PRO A 64 0.78 -6.99 -6.02
C PRO A 64 1.69 -6.49 -4.90
N ASP A 65 2.96 -6.86 -4.93
CA ASP A 65 3.91 -6.58 -3.84
C ASP A 65 4.17 -5.09 -3.62
N VAL A 66 3.93 -4.26 -4.63
CA VAL A 66 4.05 -2.79 -4.56
C VAL A 66 2.94 -2.14 -3.72
N VAL A 67 1.75 -2.74 -3.68
CA VAL A 67 0.57 -2.14 -3.04
C VAL A 67 0.75 -1.96 -1.53
N PRO A 68 1.22 -2.97 -0.76
CA PRO A 68 1.47 -2.80 0.65
C PRO A 68 2.45 -1.66 0.96
N TYR A 69 3.47 -1.45 0.13
CA TYR A 69 4.44 -0.37 0.30
C TYR A 69 3.83 1.00 0.06
N ILE A 70 3.11 1.16 -1.06
CA ILE A 70 2.41 2.41 -1.38
C ILE A 70 1.46 2.81 -0.25
N ILE A 71 0.62 1.87 0.19
CA ILE A 71 -0.44 2.15 1.15
C ILE A 71 0.12 2.41 2.56
N SER A 72 1.09 1.61 2.99
CA SER A 72 1.66 1.73 4.34
C SER A 72 2.66 2.88 4.49
N GLY A 73 3.21 3.38 3.38
CA GLY A 73 4.33 4.32 3.39
C GLY A 73 5.64 3.68 3.87
N MET A 74 5.74 2.34 3.88
CA MET A 74 6.97 1.66 4.26
C MET A 74 7.93 1.59 3.06
N ILE A 75 9.23 1.54 3.36
CA ILE A 75 10.28 1.10 2.42
C ILE A 75 10.55 -0.40 2.65
N PRO A 76 11.10 -1.14 1.67
CA PRO A 76 11.37 -2.57 1.82
C PRO A 76 12.42 -2.83 2.89
N ILE A 77 12.55 -4.08 3.31
CA ILE A 77 13.45 -4.44 4.42
C ILE A 77 14.90 -4.08 4.10
N GLU A 78 15.29 -4.21 2.82
CA GLU A 78 16.58 -3.77 2.30
C GLU A 78 16.82 -2.29 2.58
N GLY A 79 15.86 -1.43 2.26
CA GLY A 79 15.95 0.01 2.54
C GLY A 79 16.10 0.30 4.03
N GLN A 80 15.40 -0.43 4.89
CA GLN A 80 15.51 -0.27 6.35
C GLN A 80 16.90 -0.68 6.88
N ILE A 81 17.46 -1.78 6.36
CA ILE A 81 18.80 -2.25 6.72
C ILE A 81 19.85 -1.23 6.22
N HIS A 82 19.72 -0.73 5.00
CA HIS A 82 20.65 0.25 4.45
C HIS A 82 20.68 1.54 5.29
N ILE A 83 19.52 2.03 5.76
CA ILE A 83 19.47 3.18 6.69
C ILE A 83 20.27 2.92 7.96
N LYS A 84 20.17 1.70 8.52
CA LYS A 84 20.91 1.31 9.74
C LYS A 84 22.42 1.19 9.48
N ILE A 85 22.82 0.54 8.40
CA ILE A 85 24.22 0.43 7.96
C ILE A 85 24.84 1.83 7.80
N LEU A 86 24.14 2.72 7.08
CA LEU A 86 24.60 4.10 6.85
C LEU A 86 24.65 4.93 8.13
N SER A 87 23.70 4.72 9.05
CA SER A 87 23.73 5.38 10.38
C SER A 87 24.89 4.90 11.25
N TYR A 88 25.24 3.61 11.16
CA TYR A 88 26.41 3.06 11.84
C TYR A 88 27.70 3.59 11.22
N PHE A 89 27.82 3.57 9.88
CA PHE A 89 28.97 4.15 9.17
C PHE A 89 29.18 5.63 9.50
N TYR A 90 28.10 6.41 9.58
CA TYR A 90 28.19 7.82 9.99
C TYR A 90 28.78 7.99 11.40
N SER A 91 28.49 7.07 12.33
CA SER A 91 29.12 7.08 13.66
C SER A 91 30.64 6.90 13.58
N ILE A 92 31.13 6.08 12.63
CA ILE A 92 32.58 5.91 12.36
C ILE A 92 33.18 7.20 11.78
N CYS A 93 32.44 7.88 10.88
CA CYS A 93 32.92 9.13 10.28
C CYS A 93 33.16 10.25 11.32
N LEU A 94 32.40 10.24 12.42
CA LEU A 94 32.52 11.20 13.51
C LEU A 94 33.69 10.93 14.47
N LEU A 95 34.35 9.78 14.38
CA LEU A 95 35.50 9.46 15.23
C LEU A 95 36.72 10.29 14.82
N SER A 96 37.67 10.42 15.76
CA SER A 96 38.96 11.05 15.49
C SER A 96 39.74 10.28 14.41
N GLU A 97 40.63 10.96 13.67
CA GLU A 97 41.50 10.31 12.68
C GLU A 97 42.44 9.26 13.31
N GLU A 98 42.71 9.40 14.61
CA GLU A 98 43.50 8.44 15.38
C GLU A 98 42.73 7.17 15.76
N SER A 99 41.39 7.16 15.63
CA SER A 99 40.59 5.98 15.95
C SER A 99 40.89 4.82 15.01
N THR A 100 41.06 3.64 15.60
CA THR A 100 41.32 2.40 14.88
C THR A 100 40.24 2.12 13.84
N GLU A 101 38.97 2.36 14.17
CA GLU A 101 37.83 2.12 13.29
C GLU A 101 37.88 2.98 12.03
N LYS A 102 38.21 4.27 12.16
CA LYS A 102 38.31 5.19 11.02
C LYS A 102 39.52 4.88 10.15
N GLN A 103 40.65 4.51 10.76
CA GLN A 103 41.83 4.05 10.03
C GLN A 103 41.57 2.75 9.26
N ILE A 104 40.87 1.80 9.88
CA ILE A 104 40.44 0.56 9.22
C ILE A 104 39.50 0.90 8.06
N ALA A 105 38.53 1.80 8.23
CA ALA A 105 37.62 2.22 7.17
C ALA A 105 38.39 2.74 5.95
N ARG A 106 39.30 3.71 6.16
CA ARG A 106 40.14 4.27 5.09
C ARG A 106 40.95 3.20 4.37
N ARG A 107 41.64 2.33 5.14
CA ARG A 107 42.47 1.26 4.59
C ARG A 107 41.64 0.26 3.78
N GLN A 108 40.52 -0.20 4.32
CA GLN A 108 39.67 -1.18 3.63
C GLN A 108 39.10 -0.60 2.32
N LEU A 109 38.67 0.65 2.33
CA LEU A 109 38.16 1.32 1.12
C LEU A 109 39.23 1.53 0.04
N ALA A 110 40.49 1.74 0.44
CA ALA A 110 41.60 1.95 -0.48
C ALA A 110 42.17 0.64 -1.05
N VAL A 111 42.19 -0.44 -0.26
CA VAL A 111 42.86 -1.70 -0.61
C VAL A 111 41.91 -2.71 -1.25
N LYS A 112 40.64 -2.74 -0.84
CA LYS A 112 39.69 -3.74 -1.32
C LYS A 112 39.07 -3.34 -2.65
N ASP A 113 38.95 -4.32 -3.54
CA ASP A 113 38.20 -4.19 -4.79
C ASP A 113 36.68 -4.12 -4.53
N GLN A 114 35.92 -3.87 -5.60
CA GLN A 114 34.46 -3.71 -5.53
C GLN A 114 33.71 -5.03 -5.27
N ASP A 115 34.33 -6.18 -5.54
CA ASP A 115 33.71 -7.50 -5.41
C ASP A 115 33.99 -8.15 -4.05
N SER A 116 34.93 -7.60 -3.29
CA SER A 116 35.29 -8.02 -1.94
C SER A 116 34.08 -8.04 -1.00
N HIS A 117 33.95 -9.10 -0.21
CA HIS A 117 32.96 -9.25 0.88
C HIS A 117 33.27 -8.39 2.12
N SER A 118 33.85 -7.22 1.93
CA SER A 118 34.17 -6.29 3.02
C SER A 118 32.95 -5.44 3.35
N TRP A 119 32.67 -5.25 4.65
CA TRP A 119 31.55 -4.42 5.09
C TRP A 119 31.64 -2.99 4.56
N PHE A 120 32.83 -2.40 4.51
CA PHE A 120 33.03 -1.04 3.96
C PHE A 120 32.78 -0.97 2.45
N ILE A 121 33.02 -2.06 1.72
CA ILE A 121 32.70 -2.15 0.29
C ILE A 121 31.18 -2.24 0.10
N GLU A 122 30.46 -2.94 0.97
CA GLU A 122 28.99 -2.91 0.97
C GLU A 122 28.44 -1.51 1.28
N VAL A 123 29.02 -0.77 2.24
CA VAL A 123 28.66 0.65 2.45
C VAL A 123 28.86 1.47 1.18
N LYS A 124 29.99 1.29 0.49
CA LYS A 124 30.30 1.98 -0.78
C LYS A 124 29.24 1.67 -1.86
N LYS A 125 28.83 0.41 -1.99
CA LYS A 125 27.75 -0.01 -2.90
C LYS A 125 26.41 0.62 -2.55
N ILE A 126 26.08 0.72 -1.26
CA ILE A 126 24.84 1.37 -0.78
C ILE A 126 24.86 2.86 -1.11
N ILE A 127 25.99 3.54 -0.89
CA ILE A 127 26.17 4.95 -1.24
C ILE A 127 25.93 5.17 -2.74
N TRP A 128 26.49 4.32 -3.59
CA TRP A 128 26.28 4.38 -5.04
C TRP A 128 24.83 4.10 -5.45
N LYS A 129 24.20 3.06 -4.88
CA LYS A 129 22.81 2.70 -5.16
C LYS A 129 21.85 3.88 -4.96
N TYR A 130 22.08 4.66 -3.91
CA TYR A 130 21.24 5.81 -3.58
C TYR A 130 21.80 7.15 -4.07
N ALA A 131 22.88 7.15 -4.85
CA ALA A 131 23.57 8.36 -5.31
C ALA A 131 23.90 9.36 -4.17
N LEU A 132 24.32 8.84 -3.02
CA LEU A 132 24.78 9.64 -1.88
C LEU A 132 26.19 10.22 -2.14
N PRO A 133 26.65 11.23 -1.37
CA PRO A 133 28.00 11.77 -1.50
C PRO A 133 29.08 10.71 -1.37
N GLU A 134 30.21 10.95 -2.03
CA GLU A 134 31.33 10.01 -2.05
C GLU A 134 31.80 9.62 -0.64
N ILE A 135 32.10 8.34 -0.47
CA ILE A 135 32.43 7.78 0.84
C ILE A 135 33.65 8.43 1.52
N TYR A 136 34.67 8.84 0.74
CA TYR A 136 35.85 9.53 1.28
C TYR A 136 35.51 10.93 1.78
N LEU A 137 34.66 11.67 1.04
CA LEU A 137 34.16 12.97 1.47
C LEU A 137 33.42 12.90 2.81
N LEU A 138 32.67 11.82 3.04
CA LEU A 138 31.98 11.58 4.32
C LEU A 138 32.95 11.31 5.48
N LEU A 139 34.09 10.65 5.22
CA LEU A 139 35.12 10.40 6.22
C LEU A 139 35.91 11.67 6.56
N ASP A 140 36.27 12.46 5.54
CA ASP A 140 37.09 13.66 5.68
C ASP A 140 36.31 14.83 6.27
N THR A 141 35.06 15.02 5.81
CA THR A 141 34.21 16.16 6.16
C THR A 141 32.81 15.68 6.55
N PRO A 142 32.63 15.13 7.76
CA PRO A 142 31.34 14.61 8.17
C PRO A 142 30.31 15.73 8.34
N TYR A 143 29.10 15.48 7.84
CA TYR A 143 27.93 16.33 8.08
C TYR A 143 27.57 16.37 9.58
N THR A 144 26.78 17.35 10.00
CA THR A 144 26.10 17.26 11.31
C THR A 144 25.06 16.14 11.31
N LYS A 145 24.70 15.62 12.49
CA LYS A 145 23.75 14.50 12.63
C LYS A 145 22.39 14.79 11.96
N ILE A 146 21.92 16.04 12.05
CA ILE A 146 20.65 16.47 11.45
C ILE A 146 20.78 16.56 9.92
N GLN A 147 21.87 17.15 9.41
CA GLN A 147 22.13 17.23 7.98
C GLN A 147 22.26 15.83 7.36
N TRP A 148 23.05 14.95 7.97
CA TRP A 148 23.20 13.57 7.51
C TRP A 148 21.87 12.84 7.47
N LYS A 149 21.08 12.92 8.54
CA LYS A 149 19.75 12.30 8.60
C LYS A 149 18.87 12.79 7.45
N ASN A 150 18.77 14.11 7.28
CA ASN A 150 17.91 14.69 6.23
C ASN A 150 18.38 14.28 4.83
N LEU A 151 19.68 14.29 4.58
CA LEU A 151 20.29 13.87 3.31
C LEU A 151 20.04 12.38 3.03
N MET A 152 20.37 11.51 3.98
CA MET A 152 20.20 10.07 3.85
C MET A 152 18.74 9.71 3.57
N TYR A 153 17.80 10.23 4.38
CA TYR A 153 16.38 9.95 4.18
C TYR A 153 15.86 10.54 2.87
N SER A 154 16.31 11.72 2.43
CA SER A 154 15.81 12.30 1.18
C SER A 154 16.21 11.47 -0.05
N TYR A 155 17.47 11.03 -0.14
CA TYR A 155 17.96 10.21 -1.26
C TYR A 155 17.37 8.80 -1.24
N ILE A 156 17.33 8.13 -0.09
CA ILE A 156 16.76 6.78 0.03
C ILE A 156 15.25 6.80 -0.26
N ASN A 157 14.52 7.77 0.29
CA ASN A 157 13.09 7.88 0.04
C ASN A 157 12.80 8.23 -1.42
N LYS A 158 13.61 9.09 -2.05
CA LYS A 158 13.49 9.39 -3.47
C LYS A 158 13.64 8.13 -4.33
N TYR A 159 14.73 7.37 -4.11
CA TYR A 159 14.98 6.12 -4.84
C TYR A 159 13.80 5.15 -4.73
N TRP A 160 13.33 4.87 -3.51
CA TRP A 160 12.24 3.90 -3.31
C TRP A 160 10.90 4.41 -3.83
N LYS A 161 10.65 5.72 -3.77
CA LYS A 161 9.48 6.35 -4.38
C LYS A 161 9.47 6.08 -5.89
N GLU A 162 10.54 6.46 -6.58
CA GLU A 162 10.69 6.28 -8.04
C GLU A 162 10.57 4.80 -8.42
N TYR A 163 11.28 3.92 -7.72
CA TYR A 163 11.24 2.47 -7.95
C TYR A 163 9.82 1.89 -7.89
N TYR A 164 9.04 2.20 -6.86
CA TYR A 164 7.69 1.67 -6.74
C TYR A 164 6.67 2.36 -7.64
N THR A 165 6.85 3.64 -7.95
CA THR A 165 6.07 4.33 -8.97
C THR A 165 6.29 3.72 -10.35
N ASP A 166 7.50 3.27 -10.68
CA ASP A 166 7.77 2.61 -11.95
C ASP A 166 7.21 1.18 -11.99
N ILE A 167 7.41 0.42 -10.92
CA ILE A 167 6.87 -0.94 -10.83
C ILE A 167 5.34 -0.94 -10.87
N SER A 168 4.66 0.03 -10.27
CA SER A 168 3.20 0.08 -10.27
C SER A 168 2.61 0.21 -11.67
N LYS A 169 3.34 0.83 -12.62
CA LYS A 169 2.90 0.97 -14.02
C LYS A 169 2.73 -0.39 -14.71
N LEU A 170 3.40 -1.44 -14.22
CA LEU A 170 3.28 -2.80 -14.73
C LEU A 170 1.97 -3.48 -14.32
N TYR A 171 1.24 -2.93 -13.35
CA TYR A 171 0.05 -3.53 -12.76
C TYR A 171 -1.23 -2.77 -13.17
N ARG A 172 -1.87 -3.21 -14.25
CA ARG A 172 -3.13 -2.61 -14.71
C ARG A 172 -4.25 -2.68 -13.66
N ASN A 173 -4.25 -3.70 -12.82
CA ASN A 173 -5.28 -3.96 -11.82
C ASN A 173 -5.26 -2.98 -10.62
N ILE A 174 -4.22 -2.14 -10.50
CA ILE A 174 -4.13 -1.10 -9.47
C ILE A 174 -4.25 0.32 -10.06
N SER A 175 -4.81 0.45 -11.27
CA SER A 175 -4.97 1.74 -11.97
C SER A 175 -5.80 2.78 -11.21
N TYR A 176 -6.56 2.36 -10.19
CA TYR A 176 -7.38 3.24 -9.35
C TYR A 176 -6.71 3.60 -8.02
N LEU A 177 -5.52 3.08 -7.72
CA LEU A 177 -4.68 3.52 -6.60
C LEU A 177 -3.91 4.77 -7.03
N ASN A 178 -3.95 5.83 -6.22
CA ASN A 178 -3.15 7.03 -6.47
C ASN A 178 -1.69 6.80 -6.06
N VAL A 179 -0.90 6.27 -6.99
CA VAL A 179 0.50 5.95 -6.71
C VAL A 179 1.35 7.19 -6.45
N ASP A 180 0.96 8.35 -6.99
CA ASP A 180 1.71 9.60 -6.83
C ASP A 180 1.74 10.10 -5.38
N GLU A 181 0.74 9.69 -4.57
CA GLU A 181 0.69 9.97 -3.14
C GLU A 181 1.60 9.04 -2.32
N TYR A 182 2.32 8.09 -2.95
CA TYR A 182 3.35 7.33 -2.26
C TYR A 182 4.50 8.22 -1.80
N HIS A 183 4.67 8.29 -0.48
CA HIS A 183 5.76 8.99 0.17
C HIS A 183 6.32 8.09 1.27
N PRO A 184 7.54 7.55 1.11
CA PRO A 184 8.20 6.80 2.16
C PRO A 184 8.18 7.53 3.52
N GLY A 185 7.78 6.82 4.55
CA GLY A 185 7.56 7.33 5.91
C GLY A 185 6.12 7.78 6.19
N LYS A 186 5.32 8.11 5.16
CA LYS A 186 3.97 8.65 5.28
C LYS A 186 2.92 7.63 4.80
N GLN A 187 1.97 7.32 5.67
CA GLN A 187 0.86 6.43 5.34
C GLN A 187 -0.07 7.06 4.31
N HIS A 188 -0.63 6.23 3.44
CA HIS A 188 -1.58 6.66 2.42
C HIS A 188 -2.93 7.06 3.05
N PRO A 189 -3.60 8.13 2.56
CA PRO A 189 -4.89 8.58 3.12
C PRO A 189 -5.98 7.50 3.19
N LEU A 190 -5.93 6.51 2.30
CA LEU A 190 -6.85 5.35 2.28
C LEU A 190 -6.99 4.63 3.63
N ILE A 191 -5.87 4.49 4.37
CA ILE A 191 -5.86 3.76 5.64
C ILE A 191 -5.99 4.69 6.86
N TYR A 192 -6.17 5.99 6.63
CA TYR A 192 -6.44 6.95 7.68
C TYR A 192 -7.89 6.81 8.16
N ILE A 193 -8.05 6.35 9.39
CA ILE A 193 -9.34 6.17 10.06
C ILE A 193 -9.33 7.02 11.32
N LYS A 194 -10.23 8.00 11.42
CA LYS A 194 -10.36 8.88 12.61
C LYS A 194 -11.14 8.23 13.76
N THR A 195 -11.84 7.13 13.48
CA THR A 195 -12.77 6.48 14.39
C THR A 195 -12.19 5.18 14.96
N SER A 196 -12.45 4.91 16.23
CA SER A 196 -12.16 3.63 16.90
C SER A 196 -13.24 2.57 16.68
N SER A 197 -14.25 2.87 15.85
CA SER A 197 -15.33 1.96 15.52
C SER A 197 -14.80 0.74 14.76
N SER A 198 -14.88 -0.43 15.41
CA SER A 198 -14.56 -1.72 14.80
C SER A 198 -15.36 -1.97 13.52
N ARG A 199 -16.60 -1.48 13.46
CA ARG A 199 -17.45 -1.55 12.27
C ARG A 199 -16.81 -0.83 11.10
N ASP A 200 -16.25 0.36 11.30
CA ASP A 200 -15.63 1.16 10.23
C ASP A 200 -14.29 0.59 9.81
N ILE A 201 -13.49 0.10 10.76
CA ILE A 201 -12.25 -0.63 10.49
C ILE A 201 -12.54 -1.85 9.60
N ASN A 202 -13.61 -2.60 9.88
CA ASN A 202 -14.01 -3.76 9.10
C ASN A 202 -14.50 -3.44 7.67
N ARG A 203 -14.77 -2.17 7.34
CA ARG A 203 -15.12 -1.76 5.97
C ARG A 203 -13.89 -1.61 5.08
N LEU A 204 -12.77 -1.19 5.66
CA LEU A 204 -11.54 -0.88 4.93
C LEU A 204 -11.01 -2.07 4.09
N PRO A 205 -10.99 -3.33 4.57
CA PRO A 205 -10.52 -4.47 3.77
C PRO A 205 -11.24 -4.64 2.43
N VAL A 206 -12.54 -4.32 2.35
CA VAL A 206 -13.29 -4.42 1.09
C VAL A 206 -12.76 -3.40 0.08
N LYS A 207 -12.59 -2.15 0.51
CA LYS A 207 -12.06 -1.07 -0.33
C LYS A 207 -10.61 -1.34 -0.75
N LEU A 208 -9.76 -1.78 0.18
CA LEU A 208 -8.37 -2.15 -0.13
C LEU A 208 -8.28 -3.30 -1.14
N LYS A 209 -9.18 -4.28 -1.09
CA LYS A 209 -9.24 -5.34 -2.10
C LYS A 209 -9.63 -4.83 -3.48
N LEU A 210 -10.55 -3.87 -3.56
CA LEU A 210 -10.95 -3.27 -4.84
C LEU A 210 -9.81 -2.44 -5.43
N VAL A 211 -9.19 -1.58 -4.63
CA VAL A 211 -8.06 -0.71 -5.04
C VAL A 211 -6.84 -1.54 -5.46
N SER A 212 -6.56 -2.64 -4.76
CA SER A 212 -5.45 -3.56 -5.09
C SER A 212 -5.75 -4.52 -6.24
N GLY A 213 -6.95 -4.45 -6.84
CA GLY A 213 -7.37 -5.37 -7.89
C GLY A 213 -7.49 -6.83 -7.44
N THR A 214 -7.67 -7.07 -6.15
CA THR A 214 -7.78 -8.42 -5.56
C THR A 214 -9.21 -8.79 -5.15
N TYR A 215 -10.16 -7.88 -5.34
CA TYR A 215 -11.58 -8.16 -5.13
C TYR A 215 -12.13 -9.09 -6.21
N ILE A 216 -12.89 -10.11 -5.80
CA ILE A 216 -13.32 -11.20 -6.70
C ILE A 216 -14.63 -10.82 -7.41
N LEU A 217 -14.48 -10.21 -8.58
CA LEU A 217 -15.53 -9.98 -9.59
C LEU A 217 -15.52 -11.09 -10.66
N GLN A 218 -16.58 -11.26 -11.46
CA GLN A 218 -16.57 -12.25 -12.54
C GLN A 218 -15.50 -11.96 -13.59
N GLU A 219 -15.20 -10.70 -13.90
CA GLU A 219 -14.08 -10.36 -14.80
C GLU A 219 -12.77 -10.99 -14.31
N ASN A 220 -12.45 -10.82 -13.02
CA ASN A 220 -11.25 -11.42 -12.43
C ASN A 220 -11.32 -12.95 -12.40
N ARG A 221 -12.49 -13.53 -12.13
CA ARG A 221 -12.65 -14.99 -12.17
C ARG A 221 -12.43 -15.57 -13.56
N SER A 222 -13.01 -14.94 -14.59
CA SER A 222 -12.86 -15.39 -15.98
C SER A 222 -11.40 -15.39 -16.43
N ARG A 223 -10.60 -14.41 -15.97
CA ARG A 223 -9.18 -14.29 -16.31
C ARG A 223 -8.26 -15.29 -15.61
N PHE A 224 -8.55 -15.63 -14.35
CA PHE A 224 -7.63 -16.41 -13.51
C PHE A 224 -8.09 -17.84 -13.21
N ASN A 225 -9.30 -18.22 -13.63
CA ASN A 225 -9.78 -19.59 -13.46
C ASN A 225 -9.27 -20.48 -14.61
N GLN A 226 -8.90 -21.72 -14.28
CA GLN A 226 -8.51 -22.72 -15.28
C GLN A 226 -9.72 -23.18 -16.10
N ASN A 227 -10.92 -23.13 -15.51
CA ASN A 227 -12.16 -23.45 -16.19
C ASN A 227 -12.71 -22.22 -16.92
N ASN A 228 -13.36 -22.44 -18.07
CA ASN A 228 -14.07 -21.38 -18.78
C ASN A 228 -15.22 -20.85 -17.90
N VAL A 229 -15.04 -19.65 -17.35
CA VAL A 229 -16.05 -18.95 -16.53
C VAL A 229 -16.43 -17.68 -17.26
N GLU A 230 -17.72 -17.51 -17.52
CA GLU A 230 -18.23 -16.28 -18.12
C GLU A 230 -17.99 -15.07 -17.21
N ALA A 231 -17.57 -13.96 -17.82
CA ALA A 231 -17.34 -12.71 -17.12
C ALA A 231 -18.64 -11.97 -16.76
N THR A 232 -19.80 -12.48 -17.19
CA THR A 232 -21.12 -11.88 -17.01
C THR A 232 -21.52 -11.76 -15.54
N CYS A 233 -22.13 -10.65 -15.17
CA CYS A 233 -22.59 -10.40 -13.81
C CYS A 233 -23.63 -11.42 -13.35
N LEU A 234 -23.30 -12.15 -12.28
CA LEU A 234 -24.18 -13.16 -11.67
C LEU A 234 -25.44 -12.58 -11.03
N LEU A 235 -25.53 -11.24 -10.91
CA LEU A 235 -26.70 -10.56 -10.40
C LEU A 235 -27.66 -10.22 -11.54
N CYS A 236 -27.28 -9.31 -12.44
CA CYS A 236 -28.19 -8.85 -13.49
C CYS A 236 -28.19 -9.71 -14.76
N GLY A 237 -27.11 -10.47 -15.02
CA GLY A 237 -26.98 -11.29 -16.23
C GLY A 237 -26.80 -10.52 -17.54
N GLN A 238 -26.55 -9.20 -17.49
CA GLN A 238 -26.58 -8.33 -18.68
C GLN A 238 -25.20 -7.97 -19.23
N GLU A 239 -24.25 -7.63 -18.37
CA GLU A 239 -22.93 -7.12 -18.77
C GLU A 239 -21.81 -7.85 -18.02
N THR A 240 -20.55 -7.61 -18.43
CA THR A 240 -19.37 -8.08 -17.70
C THR A 240 -19.34 -7.46 -16.29
N GLU A 241 -19.11 -8.27 -15.25
CA GLU A 241 -18.92 -7.78 -13.89
C GLU A 241 -17.48 -7.29 -13.70
N ASP A 242 -17.21 -6.08 -14.19
CA ASP A 242 -16.01 -5.31 -13.91
C ASP A 242 -16.24 -4.28 -12.78
N LEU A 243 -15.22 -3.49 -12.46
CA LEU A 243 -15.30 -2.46 -11.42
C LEU A 243 -16.38 -1.39 -11.71
N PRO A 244 -16.42 -0.76 -12.90
CA PRO A 244 -17.49 0.17 -13.25
C PRO A 244 -18.88 -0.43 -13.14
N HIS A 245 -19.10 -1.65 -13.65
CA HIS A 245 -20.39 -2.30 -13.56
C HIS A 245 -20.79 -2.54 -12.10
N PHE A 246 -19.88 -3.11 -11.31
CA PHE A 246 -20.13 -3.41 -9.90
C PHE A 246 -20.44 -2.15 -9.08
N LEU A 247 -19.63 -1.09 -9.25
CA LEU A 247 -19.76 0.12 -8.45
C LEU A 247 -20.83 1.07 -8.97
N LEU A 248 -21.11 1.16 -10.27
CA LEU A 248 -21.93 2.23 -10.84
C LEU A 248 -23.15 1.75 -11.64
N LYS A 249 -23.11 0.60 -12.32
CA LYS A 249 -24.13 0.25 -13.35
C LYS A 249 -25.07 -0.89 -13.00
N CYS A 250 -24.66 -1.87 -12.18
CA CYS A 250 -25.43 -3.09 -11.94
C CYS A 250 -26.86 -2.79 -11.45
N THR A 251 -27.87 -3.05 -12.27
CA THR A 251 -29.28 -2.65 -12.01
C THR A 251 -29.84 -3.19 -10.71
N LEU A 252 -29.46 -4.40 -10.30
CA LEU A 252 -29.90 -4.99 -9.03
C LEU A 252 -29.30 -4.31 -7.80
N LEU A 253 -28.21 -3.56 -7.94
CA LEU A 253 -27.58 -2.81 -6.84
C LEU A 253 -28.01 -1.34 -6.79
N GLU A 254 -28.84 -0.89 -7.73
CA GLU A 254 -29.26 0.51 -7.90
C GLU A 254 -29.85 1.12 -6.62
N THR A 255 -30.78 0.42 -5.98
CA THR A 255 -31.42 0.90 -4.74
C THR A 255 -30.40 1.12 -3.62
N THR A 256 -29.41 0.22 -3.49
CA THR A 256 -28.36 0.35 -2.47
C THR A 256 -27.38 1.47 -2.82
N ARG A 257 -27.08 1.65 -4.10
CA ARG A 257 -26.23 2.75 -4.59
C ARG A 257 -26.87 4.10 -4.30
N LYS A 258 -28.09 4.35 -4.75
CA LYS A 258 -28.78 5.64 -4.55
C LYS A 258 -28.77 6.06 -3.08
N ALA A 259 -29.19 5.15 -2.19
CA ALA A 259 -29.24 5.39 -0.75
C ALA A 259 -27.87 5.72 -0.10
N SER A 260 -26.75 5.33 -0.72
CA SER A 260 -25.40 5.62 -0.19
C SER A 260 -24.66 6.71 -0.98
N LEU A 261 -25.13 7.04 -2.18
CA LEU A 261 -24.47 7.96 -3.09
C LEU A 261 -24.78 9.42 -2.73
N GLU A 262 -25.97 9.71 -2.20
CA GLU A 262 -26.38 11.05 -1.76
C GLU A 262 -25.41 11.66 -0.74
N ASP A 263 -25.07 10.91 0.31
CA ASP A 263 -24.11 11.32 1.35
C ASP A 263 -22.72 11.59 0.74
N LEU A 264 -22.29 10.74 -0.20
CA LEU A 264 -20.99 10.84 -0.86
C LEU A 264 -20.93 12.06 -1.78
N GLN A 265 -21.98 12.29 -2.57
CA GLN A 265 -22.13 13.45 -3.46
C GLN A 265 -22.11 14.75 -2.66
N LYS A 266 -22.83 14.80 -1.53
CA LYS A 266 -22.84 15.96 -0.64
C LYS A 266 -21.45 16.27 -0.09
N GLU A 267 -20.72 15.28 0.43
CA GLU A 267 -19.36 15.49 0.93
C GLU A 267 -18.38 15.89 -0.20
N TYR A 268 -18.56 15.33 -1.40
CA TYR A 268 -17.77 15.72 -2.57
C TYR A 268 -18.03 17.18 -2.98
N HIS A 269 -19.30 17.60 -3.03
CA HIS A 269 -19.69 18.97 -3.32
C HIS A 269 -19.11 19.93 -2.28
N ASN A 270 -19.28 19.64 -0.98
CA ASN A 270 -18.74 20.48 0.10
C ASN A 270 -17.21 20.65 0.02
N LEU A 271 -16.51 19.64 -0.52
CA LEU A 271 -15.07 19.66 -0.63
C LEU A 271 -14.58 20.42 -1.88
N THR A 272 -15.29 20.25 -3.01
CA THR A 272 -14.81 20.65 -4.34
C THR A 272 -15.63 21.75 -5.02
N ASP A 273 -16.78 22.13 -4.45
CA ASP A 273 -17.79 23.01 -5.03
C ASP A 273 -18.27 22.54 -6.42
N ARG A 274 -18.27 21.22 -6.65
CA ARG A 274 -18.65 20.57 -7.91
C ARG A 274 -19.62 19.42 -7.67
N GLU A 275 -20.51 19.20 -8.63
CA GLU A 275 -21.34 17.99 -8.62
C GLU A 275 -20.55 16.78 -9.13
N MET A 276 -20.64 15.68 -8.38
CA MET A 276 -19.99 14.42 -8.77
C MET A 276 -20.61 13.84 -10.05
N GLU A 277 -21.85 14.19 -10.38
CA GLU A 277 -22.55 13.69 -11.57
C GLU A 277 -21.86 14.07 -12.87
N TYR A 278 -21.23 15.24 -12.93
CA TYR A 278 -20.50 15.73 -14.12
C TYR A 278 -19.14 15.07 -14.33
N LEU A 279 -18.68 14.25 -13.39
CA LEU A 279 -17.43 13.50 -13.56
C LEU A 279 -17.59 12.36 -14.55
N THR A 280 -16.50 12.07 -15.25
CA THR A 280 -16.40 10.85 -16.04
C THR A 280 -16.56 9.62 -15.16
N GLU A 281 -16.97 8.50 -15.75
CA GLU A 281 -17.09 7.24 -15.03
C GLU A 281 -15.77 6.83 -14.34
N THR A 282 -14.65 7.00 -15.04
CA THR A 282 -13.32 6.68 -14.52
C THR A 282 -12.97 7.55 -13.31
N ASP A 283 -13.26 8.85 -13.36
CA ASP A 283 -12.95 9.77 -12.26
C ASP A 283 -13.85 9.51 -11.05
N LYS A 284 -15.13 9.17 -11.27
CA LYS A 284 -16.03 8.70 -10.21
C LYS A 284 -15.43 7.50 -9.48
N ILE A 285 -14.96 6.48 -10.23
CA ILE A 285 -14.35 5.28 -9.64
C ILE A 285 -13.06 5.62 -8.90
N LYS A 286 -12.19 6.45 -9.50
CA LYS A 286 -10.97 6.92 -8.83
C LYS A 286 -11.28 7.57 -7.49
N ILE A 287 -12.25 8.48 -7.41
CA ILE A 287 -12.61 9.15 -6.15
C ILE A 287 -13.22 8.17 -5.15
N ILE A 288 -14.13 7.29 -5.60
CA ILE A 288 -14.77 6.29 -4.73
C ILE A 288 -13.73 5.32 -4.14
N LEU A 289 -12.77 4.88 -4.96
CA LEU A 289 -11.76 3.92 -4.55
C LEU A 289 -10.56 4.57 -3.87
N ASP A 290 -10.23 5.82 -4.20
CA ASP A 290 -9.09 6.56 -3.68
C ASP A 290 -9.27 8.08 -3.85
N CYS A 291 -9.87 8.74 -2.86
CA CYS A 291 -10.10 10.18 -2.95
C CYS A 291 -8.83 11.03 -2.84
N SER A 292 -7.64 10.42 -2.66
CA SER A 292 -6.38 11.17 -2.61
C SER A 292 -5.99 11.79 -3.96
N TYR A 293 -6.60 11.38 -5.08
CA TYR A 293 -6.46 12.08 -6.37
C TYR A 293 -6.83 13.56 -6.27
N LEU A 294 -7.70 13.94 -5.33
CA LEU A 294 -8.06 15.33 -5.07
C LEU A 294 -6.92 16.14 -4.39
N LEU A 295 -5.84 15.50 -3.93
CA LEU A 295 -4.65 16.18 -3.42
C LEU A 295 -3.73 16.68 -4.54
N THR A 296 -3.71 15.97 -5.67
CA THR A 296 -2.83 16.27 -6.81
C THR A 296 -3.54 17.10 -7.87
N GLU A 297 -4.84 16.94 -8.01
CA GLU A 297 -5.63 17.76 -8.92
C GLU A 297 -5.74 19.22 -8.44
N LYS A 298 -5.46 20.16 -9.35
CA LYS A 298 -5.94 21.53 -9.20
C LYS A 298 -7.46 21.48 -9.37
N VAL A 299 -8.20 21.37 -8.26
CA VAL A 299 -9.65 21.29 -8.29
C VAL A 299 -10.24 22.66 -8.66
N GLY A 300 -10.33 22.94 -9.96
CA GLY A 300 -11.06 24.07 -10.52
C GLY A 300 -10.47 25.45 -10.27
N HIS A 301 -11.33 26.47 -10.35
CA HIS A 301 -10.99 27.88 -10.17
C HIS A 301 -10.85 28.27 -8.70
N SER A 302 -11.17 27.38 -7.76
CA SER A 302 -10.97 27.65 -6.34
C SER A 302 -9.50 27.39 -5.99
N ASN A 303 -8.79 28.42 -5.50
CA ASN A 303 -7.44 28.29 -4.97
C ASN A 303 -7.40 27.53 -3.62
N LYS A 304 -8.45 26.75 -3.30
CA LYS A 304 -8.59 26.05 -2.02
C LYS A 304 -7.72 24.81 -2.03
N LYS A 305 -6.60 24.85 -1.31
CA LYS A 305 -5.72 23.70 -1.14
C LYS A 305 -6.40 22.65 -0.26
N ILE A 306 -6.86 21.56 -0.87
CA ILE A 306 -7.40 20.40 -0.15
C ILE A 306 -6.27 19.75 0.66
N ASN A 307 -6.54 19.42 1.92
CA ASN A 307 -5.61 18.69 2.78
C ASN A 307 -6.21 17.36 3.27
N ILE A 308 -5.36 16.49 3.82
CA ILE A 308 -5.74 15.14 4.27
C ILE A 308 -6.86 15.16 5.31
N LYS A 309 -6.89 16.16 6.21
CA LYS A 309 -7.94 16.24 7.24
C LYS A 309 -9.31 16.48 6.60
N MET A 310 -9.36 17.30 5.54
CA MET A 310 -10.60 17.56 4.79
C MET A 310 -11.07 16.31 4.03
N LEU A 311 -10.14 15.51 3.48
CA LEU A 311 -10.49 14.26 2.79
C LEU A 311 -11.07 13.19 3.70
N SER A 312 -10.80 13.24 5.01
CA SER A 312 -11.21 12.17 5.93
C SER A 312 -12.74 11.91 5.96
N ALA A 313 -13.55 12.96 5.77
CA ALA A 313 -15.01 12.84 5.71
C ALA A 313 -15.47 12.17 4.40
N LEU A 314 -14.95 12.63 3.26
CA LEU A 314 -15.24 12.03 1.96
C LEU A 314 -14.77 10.57 1.90
N GLU A 315 -13.56 10.28 2.37
CA GLU A 315 -13.01 8.92 2.42
C GLU A 315 -13.85 7.99 3.29
N PHE A 316 -14.40 8.50 4.40
CA PHE A 316 -15.35 7.76 5.22
C PHE A 316 -16.62 7.38 4.45
N GLN A 317 -17.22 8.31 3.70
CA GLN A 317 -18.40 8.02 2.88
C GLN A 317 -18.06 7.05 1.74
N CYS A 318 -16.92 7.20 1.09
CA CYS A 318 -16.45 6.29 0.05
C CYS A 318 -16.32 4.85 0.58
N ARG A 319 -15.72 4.65 1.78
CA ARG A 319 -15.66 3.32 2.42
C ARG A 319 -17.04 2.76 2.73
N ARG A 320 -17.96 3.59 3.24
CA ARG A 320 -19.33 3.16 3.56
C ARG A 320 -20.09 2.75 2.30
N TYR A 321 -20.00 3.53 1.23
CA TYR A 321 -20.58 3.24 -0.08
C TYR A 321 -20.12 1.88 -0.61
N VAL A 322 -18.80 1.69 -0.72
CA VAL A 322 -18.20 0.45 -1.21
C VAL A 322 -18.62 -0.76 -0.38
N PHE A 323 -18.65 -0.62 0.94
CA PHE A 323 -19.04 -1.70 1.84
C PHE A 323 -20.52 -2.07 1.75
N ASN A 324 -21.41 -1.07 1.59
CA ASN A 324 -22.84 -1.30 1.43
C ASN A 324 -23.13 -2.08 0.14
N ILE A 325 -22.53 -1.69 -0.98
CA ILE A 325 -22.65 -2.38 -2.27
C ILE A 325 -22.12 -3.82 -2.16
N HIS A 326 -20.95 -3.99 -1.53
CA HIS A 326 -20.39 -5.31 -1.25
C HIS A 326 -21.36 -6.22 -0.49
N ARG A 327 -21.96 -5.71 0.59
CA ARG A 327 -22.90 -6.47 1.42
C ARG A 327 -24.17 -6.82 0.65
N ALA A 328 -24.72 -5.88 -0.12
CA ALA A 328 -25.91 -6.10 -0.95
C ALA A 328 -25.65 -7.20 -1.99
N ARG A 329 -24.52 -7.12 -2.71
CA ARG A 329 -24.08 -8.17 -3.64
C ARG A 329 -23.99 -9.54 -2.96
N TYR A 330 -23.31 -9.63 -1.82
CA TYR A 330 -23.13 -10.91 -1.14
C TYR A 330 -24.46 -11.53 -0.68
N ARG A 331 -25.38 -10.70 -0.15
CA ARG A 331 -26.73 -11.12 0.23
C ARG A 331 -27.48 -11.71 -0.97
N MET A 332 -27.54 -10.97 -2.09
CA MET A 332 -28.24 -11.42 -3.30
C MET A 332 -27.64 -12.71 -3.88
N LEU A 333 -26.31 -12.81 -3.95
CA LEU A 333 -25.64 -14.04 -4.40
C LEU A 333 -25.93 -15.23 -3.47
N SER A 334 -26.05 -14.99 -2.16
CA SER A 334 -26.39 -16.06 -1.21
C SER A 334 -27.83 -16.56 -1.42
N ASP A 335 -28.76 -15.67 -1.74
CA ASP A 335 -30.16 -16.00 -2.01
C ASP A 335 -30.31 -16.77 -3.32
N ILE A 336 -29.57 -16.38 -4.37
CA ILE A 336 -29.50 -17.12 -5.65
C ILE A 336 -28.98 -18.55 -5.43
N LYS A 337 -27.92 -18.71 -4.62
CA LYS A 337 -27.36 -20.04 -4.30
C LYS A 337 -28.35 -20.93 -3.53
N LYS A 338 -29.11 -20.36 -2.59
CA LYS A 338 -30.14 -21.09 -1.85
C LYS A 338 -31.26 -21.58 -2.78
N LYS A 339 -31.76 -20.72 -3.68
CA LYS A 339 -32.79 -21.09 -4.66
C LYS A 339 -32.34 -22.22 -5.59
N LYS A 340 -31.09 -22.18 -6.08
CA LYS A 340 -30.52 -23.26 -6.92
C LYS A 340 -30.50 -24.60 -6.21
N LYS A 341 -30.09 -24.64 -4.93
CA LYS A 341 -30.05 -25.88 -4.14
C LYS A 341 -31.43 -26.53 -4.00
N ILE A 342 -32.45 -25.73 -3.71
CA ILE A 342 -33.83 -26.21 -3.57
C ILE A 342 -34.35 -26.80 -4.88
N GLY A 343 -34.09 -26.13 -6.02
CA GLY A 343 -34.51 -26.60 -7.33
C GLY A 343 -33.88 -27.94 -7.74
N THR A 344 -32.61 -28.17 -7.44
CA THR A 344 -31.95 -29.47 -7.72
C THR A 344 -32.43 -30.62 -6.83
N SER A 345 -32.95 -30.34 -5.63
CA SER A 345 -33.44 -31.39 -4.72
C SER A 345 -34.84 -31.90 -5.08
N GLN A 346 -35.60 -31.19 -5.91
CA GLN A 346 -36.95 -31.61 -6.35
C GLN A 346 -36.96 -32.48 -7.61
N VAL A 347 -35.82 -32.70 -8.28
CA VAL A 347 -35.75 -33.45 -9.54
C VAL A 347 -35.30 -34.91 -9.35
N CYS A 348 -35.05 -35.38 -8.12
CA CYS A 348 -34.55 -36.74 -7.85
C CYS A 348 -35.55 -37.71 -7.17
N ILE A 349 -36.87 -37.44 -7.22
CA ILE A 349 -37.88 -38.37 -6.68
C ILE A 349 -38.92 -38.69 -7.76
N THR A 350 -38.50 -39.39 -8.81
CA THR A 350 -39.37 -40.22 -9.67
C THR A 350 -38.48 -41.14 -10.51
N HIS A 351 -38.09 -42.28 -9.95
CA HIS A 351 -37.77 -43.48 -10.71
C HIS A 351 -38.10 -44.71 -9.87
#